data_AF-R7U1F0-F1
#
_entry.id   AF-R7U1F0-F1
#
_cell.length_a   1.000
_cell.length_b   1.000
_cell.length_c   1.000
_cell.angle_alpha   90.00
_cell.angle_beta   90.00
_cell.angle_gamma   90.00
#
_symmetry.space_group_name_H-M   'P 1'
#
loop_
_entity.id
_entity.type
_entity.pdbx_description
1 polymer ?
#
loop_
_entity_poly.entity_id
_entity_poly.type
_entity_poly.pdbx_seq_one_letter_code
_entity_poly.pdbx_strand_id
1 'polypeptide(L)'
;MKNEDGCEICLCALPPSCQPIICTLYCEHGFAKNEGGCDICQCACNDVLCDLYCKNGFERDENGCEVCRCKAASSCPSFMCLMHCDNGFEVDDDGCEVCRCKPQPTCSPIRCLMYCEHGLQTDSNGCDICQCA
;
A
#
# COMPACT_ATOMS: atom_id res chain seq x y z
N MET A 1 42.60 5.35 32.24
CA MET A 1 41.66 5.95 33.21
C MET A 1 40.30 5.30 32.96
N LYS A 2 39.48 5.11 34.00
CA LYS A 2 38.08 4.65 33.90
C LYS A 2 37.21 5.74 34.56
N ASN A 3 35.99 5.97 34.07
CA ASN A 3 35.06 6.91 34.71
C ASN A 3 34.41 6.27 35.96
N GLU A 4 33.62 7.06 36.69
CA GLU A 4 32.95 6.69 37.95
C GLU A 4 31.93 5.53 37.84
N ASP A 5 31.58 5.15 36.61
CA ASP A 5 30.77 3.96 36.28
C ASP A 5 31.61 2.74 35.85
N GLY A 6 32.95 2.83 35.93
CA GLY A 6 33.85 1.70 35.71
C GLY A 6 34.16 1.33 34.26
N CYS A 7 33.77 2.14 33.27
CA CYS A 7 34.02 1.89 31.86
C CYS A 7 35.40 2.38 31.39
N GLU A 8 36.04 1.63 30.48
CA GLU A 8 37.26 2.06 29.78
C GLU A 8 36.92 3.15 28.76
N ILE A 9 37.64 4.26 28.83
CA ILE A 9 37.32 5.57 28.22
C ILE A 9 37.27 5.57 26.67
N CYS A 10 37.58 4.46 25.99
CA CYS A 10 37.68 4.40 24.53
C CYS A 10 36.65 3.51 23.81
N LEU A 11 35.56 3.04 24.45
CA LEU A 11 34.58 2.15 23.79
C LEU A 11 33.11 2.43 24.12
N CYS A 12 32.74 3.68 24.37
CA CYS A 12 31.33 4.05 24.21
C CYS A 12 31.10 4.36 22.74
N ALA A 13 30.50 3.43 21.98
CA ALA A 13 29.89 3.77 20.71
C ALA A 13 28.83 4.84 21.02
N LEU A 14 29.20 6.11 20.78
CA LEU A 14 28.28 7.23 20.93
C LEU A 14 26.99 6.85 20.19
N PRO A 15 25.80 6.98 20.80
CA PRO A 15 24.57 6.74 20.08
C PRO A 15 24.61 7.59 18.81
N PRO A 16 24.22 7.04 17.64
CA PRO A 16 24.26 7.78 16.39
C PRO A 16 23.58 9.13 16.62
N SER A 17 24.23 10.22 16.20
CA SER A 17 23.72 11.57 16.40
C SER A 17 22.50 11.78 15.50
N CYS A 18 21.35 11.26 15.93
CA CYS A 18 20.11 11.33 15.19
C CYS A 18 19.44 12.68 15.42
N GLN A 19 19.01 13.33 14.33
CA GLN A 19 18.15 14.50 14.45
C GLN A 19 16.73 14.06 14.77
N PRO A 20 15.99 14.81 15.61
CA PRO A 20 14.60 14.49 15.90
C PRO A 20 13.78 14.60 14.62
N ILE A 21 12.97 13.57 14.36
CA ILE A 21 12.12 13.55 13.19
C ILE A 21 10.81 14.29 13.45
N ILE A 22 10.45 15.19 12.53
CA ILE A 22 9.20 15.95 12.58
C ILE A 22 8.35 15.49 11.42
N CYS A 23 7.34 14.67 11.69
CA CYS A 23 6.32 14.36 10.71
C CYS A 23 4.97 14.01 11.36
N THR A 24 3.92 13.97 10.56
CA THR A 24 2.52 13.82 11.00
C THR A 24 2.09 12.35 11.17
N LEU A 25 2.98 11.40 10.90
CA LEU A 25 2.67 9.99 10.89
C LEU A 25 2.65 9.41 12.31
N TYR A 26 1.62 8.62 12.62
CA TYR A 26 1.51 7.89 13.90
C TYR A 26 1.68 6.40 13.63
N CYS A 27 2.73 5.80 14.20
CA CYS A 27 3.05 4.39 14.02
C CYS A 27 2.90 3.64 15.35
N GLU A 28 1.97 2.70 15.43
CA GLU A 28 1.74 1.87 16.63
C GLU A 28 2.98 1.08 17.04
N HIS A 29 3.74 0.59 16.06
CA HIS A 29 4.98 -0.19 16.27
C HIS A 29 6.27 0.64 16.13
N GLY A 30 6.16 1.97 16.08
CA GLY A 30 7.30 2.86 15.91
C GLY A 30 7.76 3.06 14.46
N PHE A 31 8.83 3.84 14.30
CA PHE A 31 9.36 4.26 13.01
C PHE A 31 10.45 3.31 12.49
N ALA A 32 10.53 3.18 11.17
CA ALA A 32 11.63 2.53 10.49
C ALA A 32 12.94 3.29 10.73
N LYS A 33 14.07 2.56 10.66
CA LYS A 33 15.41 3.12 10.87
C LYS A 33 16.22 3.11 9.57
N ASN A 34 17.05 4.12 9.36
CA ASN A 34 18.04 4.13 8.29
C ASN A 34 19.28 3.26 8.62
N GLU A 35 20.25 3.18 7.70
CA GLU A 35 21.51 2.43 7.91
C GLU A 35 22.30 2.89 9.14
N GLY A 36 22.12 4.15 9.55
CA GLY A 36 22.73 4.72 10.76
C GLY A 36 21.94 4.47 12.05
N GLY A 37 20.82 3.74 11.99
CA GLY A 37 19.96 3.45 13.14
C GLY A 37 19.02 4.58 13.58
N CYS A 38 18.94 5.66 12.81
CA CYS A 38 18.07 6.81 13.10
C CYS A 38 16.69 6.63 12.50
N ASP A 39 15.67 7.09 13.23
CA ASP A 39 14.28 7.00 12.81
C ASP A 39 14.02 7.87 11.56
N ILE A 40 13.28 7.32 10.61
CA ILE A 40 12.83 7.99 9.39
C ILE A 40 11.31 8.05 9.35
N CYS A 41 10.72 8.95 8.54
CA CYS A 41 9.28 9.20 8.57
C CYS A 41 8.55 8.14 7.73
N GLN A 42 8.59 6.92 8.23
CA GLN A 42 8.01 5.73 7.65
C GLN A 42 7.78 4.77 8.83
N CYS A 43 6.62 4.13 8.93
CA CYS A 43 6.40 3.15 9.98
C CYS A 43 7.29 1.91 9.77
N ALA A 44 7.61 1.21 10.85
CA ALA A 44 8.22 -0.12 10.73
C ALA A 44 7.20 -1.06 10.06
N CYS A 45 7.59 -1.65 8.92
CA CYS A 45 6.72 -2.49 8.10
C CYS A 45 7.17 -3.95 8.17
N ASN A 46 6.22 -4.87 7.95
CA ASN A 46 6.57 -6.25 7.64
C ASN A 46 7.03 -6.34 6.18
N ASP A 47 7.97 -7.24 5.89
CA ASP A 47 8.41 -7.47 4.51
C ASP A 47 7.24 -7.91 3.64
N VAL A 48 7.05 -7.21 2.52
CA VAL A 48 6.05 -7.57 1.51
C VAL A 48 6.59 -8.75 0.72
N LEU A 49 6.20 -9.96 1.10
CA LEU A 49 6.52 -11.16 0.33
C LEU A 49 5.51 -11.30 -0.82
N CYS A 50 5.85 -10.78 -1.99
CA CYS A 50 5.12 -11.10 -3.20
C CYS A 50 6.00 -11.17 -4.45
N ASP A 51 5.65 -12.06 -5.38
CA ASP A 51 6.43 -12.40 -6.58
C ASP A 51 6.24 -11.39 -7.74
N LEU A 52 6.06 -10.11 -7.41
CA LEU A 52 5.83 -9.06 -8.40
C LEU A 52 7.12 -8.28 -8.67
N TYR A 53 7.50 -8.13 -9.94
CA TYR A 53 8.60 -7.25 -10.34
C TYR A 53 8.05 -5.90 -10.81
N CYS A 54 8.22 -4.86 -9.99
CA CYS A 54 7.78 -3.51 -10.32
C CYS A 54 8.94 -2.64 -10.81
N LYS A 55 8.93 -2.29 -12.10
CA LYS A 55 9.96 -1.42 -12.71
C LYS A 55 10.10 -0.05 -12.02
N ASN A 56 8.98 0.50 -11.53
CA ASN A 56 8.92 1.80 -10.85
C ASN A 56 8.87 1.68 -9.31
N GLY A 57 9.07 0.47 -8.77
CA GLY A 57 8.91 0.16 -7.35
C GLY A 57 7.45 -0.05 -6.92
N PHE A 58 7.25 -0.37 -5.63
CA PHE A 58 5.95 -0.66 -5.03
C PHE A 58 5.23 0.58 -4.51
N GLU A 59 3.91 0.57 -4.59
CA GLU A 59 3.05 1.56 -3.93
C GLU A 59 3.24 1.49 -2.41
N ARG A 60 3.00 2.61 -1.72
CA ARG A 60 3.05 2.69 -0.26
C ARG A 60 1.67 3.06 0.30
N ASP A 61 1.30 2.45 1.42
CA ASP A 61 0.09 2.79 2.16
C ASP A 61 0.23 4.10 2.95
N GLU A 62 -0.80 4.47 3.72
CA GLU A 62 -0.82 5.66 4.57
C GLU A 62 0.26 5.64 5.67
N ASN A 63 0.77 4.47 6.02
CA ASN A 63 1.86 4.25 6.98
C ASN A 63 3.25 4.32 6.34
N GLY A 64 3.31 4.55 5.02
CA GLY A 64 4.53 4.52 4.24
C GLY A 64 5.07 3.11 4.00
N CYS A 65 4.28 2.08 4.27
CA CYS A 65 4.63 0.68 4.04
C CYS A 65 4.35 0.26 2.62
N GLU A 66 5.28 -0.45 2.01
CA GLU A 66 5.07 -0.98 0.67
C GLU A 66 3.90 -1.97 0.70
N VAL A 67 3.11 -1.96 -0.36
CA VAL A 67 2.02 -2.93 -0.59
C VAL A 67 2.31 -3.70 -1.86
N CYS A 68 1.74 -4.90 -2.02
CA CYS A 68 1.92 -5.69 -3.24
C CYS A 68 1.13 -5.12 -4.43
N ARG A 69 1.51 -3.92 -4.86
CA ARG A 69 0.99 -3.22 -6.03
C ARG A 69 2.12 -2.35 -6.59
N CYS A 70 2.30 -2.33 -7.91
CA CYS A 70 3.30 -1.46 -8.51
C CYS A 70 2.85 0.01 -8.46
N LYS A 71 3.81 0.92 -8.30
CA LYS A 71 3.57 2.33 -8.60
C LYS A 71 3.17 2.45 -10.06
N ALA A 72 2.07 3.15 -10.32
CA ALA A 72 1.73 3.57 -11.67
C ALA A 72 2.93 4.28 -12.29
N ALA A 73 3.15 4.09 -13.59
CA ALA A 73 4.16 4.85 -14.31
C ALA A 73 4.01 6.35 -14.00
N SER A 74 5.15 7.04 -13.78
CA SER A 74 5.19 8.49 -13.51
C SER A 74 4.49 9.33 -14.58
N SER A 75 4.19 8.74 -15.74
CA SER A 75 3.20 9.23 -16.68
C SER A 75 2.49 8.04 -17.34
N CYS A 76 1.30 7.71 -16.88
CA CYS A 76 0.37 7.02 -17.76
C CYS A 76 0.03 7.95 -18.93
N PRO A 77 -0.07 7.45 -20.17
CA PRO A 77 -0.47 8.29 -21.28
C PRO A 77 -1.84 8.90 -20.96
N SER A 78 -1.95 10.23 -21.06
CA SER A 78 -3.22 10.94 -20.84
C SER A 78 -4.14 10.73 -22.04
N PHE A 79 -4.72 9.55 -22.18
CA PHE A 79 -5.86 9.32 -23.07
C PHE A 79 -7.13 9.18 -22.25
N MET A 80 -8.21 9.73 -22.79
CA MET A 80 -9.55 9.54 -22.26
C MET A 80 -10.22 8.45 -23.10
N CYS A 81 -10.61 7.34 -22.47
CA CYS A 81 -11.42 6.33 -23.13
C CYS A 81 -12.84 6.88 -23.33
N LEU A 82 -13.35 6.80 -24.56
CA LEU A 82 -14.71 7.27 -24.89
C LEU A 82 -15.80 6.25 -24.53
N MET A 83 -15.41 5.10 -23.95
CA MET A 83 -16.31 4.01 -23.58
C MET A 83 -16.50 3.96 -22.06
N HIS A 84 -17.69 3.51 -21.64
CA HIS A 84 -17.99 3.22 -20.24
C HIS A 84 -17.75 1.73 -19.97
N CYS A 85 -17.05 1.44 -18.87
CA CYS A 85 -16.82 0.07 -18.40
C CYS A 85 -17.37 -0.07 -16.97
N ASP A 86 -18.42 -0.88 -16.79
CA ASP A 86 -19.09 -1.02 -15.49
C ASP A 86 -18.16 -1.58 -14.39
N ASN A 87 -17.18 -2.39 -14.78
CA ASN A 87 -16.18 -3.00 -13.89
C ASN A 87 -14.80 -2.30 -13.95
N GLY A 88 -14.72 -1.14 -14.62
CA GLY A 88 -13.47 -0.41 -14.84
C GLY A 88 -12.60 -0.95 -15.97
N PHE A 89 -11.44 -0.32 -16.14
CA PHE A 89 -10.48 -0.57 -17.23
C PHE A 89 -9.40 -1.59 -16.83
N GLU A 90 -8.92 -2.36 -17.80
CA GLU A 90 -7.71 -3.17 -17.64
C GLU A 90 -6.49 -2.28 -17.38
N VAL A 91 -5.49 -2.81 -16.69
CA VAL A 91 -4.19 -2.15 -16.49
C VAL A 91 -3.09 -2.92 -17.22
N ASP A 92 -2.13 -2.20 -17.79
CA ASP A 92 -0.93 -2.80 -18.36
C ASP A 92 0.12 -3.17 -17.29
N ASP A 93 1.24 -3.75 -17.72
CA ASP A 93 2.35 -4.16 -16.84
C ASP A 93 3.01 -2.96 -16.11
N ASP A 94 2.78 -1.74 -16.59
CA ASP A 94 3.25 -0.49 -15.97
C ASP A 94 2.20 0.12 -15.02
N GLY A 95 1.05 -0.55 -14.83
CA GLY A 95 -0.03 -0.13 -13.94
C GLY A 95 -0.92 0.97 -14.52
N CYS A 96 -0.89 1.18 -15.83
CA CYS A 96 -1.69 2.21 -16.50
C CYS A 96 -2.97 1.64 -17.08
N GLU A 97 -4.09 2.35 -16.88
CA GLU A 97 -5.36 1.98 -17.48
C GLU A 97 -5.25 2.00 -19.00
N VAL A 98 -5.76 0.95 -19.65
CA VAL A 98 -5.90 0.86 -21.11
C VAL A 98 -7.36 0.91 -21.49
N CYS A 99 -7.69 1.38 -22.70
CA CYS A 99 -9.08 1.41 -23.18
C CYS A 99 -9.61 0.03 -23.57
N ARG A 100 -9.62 -0.88 -22.59
CA ARG A 100 -10.23 -2.22 -22.63
C ARG A 100 -10.94 -2.44 -21.29
N CYS A 101 -12.20 -2.85 -21.34
CA CYS A 101 -12.93 -3.15 -20.11
C CYS A 101 -12.41 -4.44 -19.48
N LYS A 102 -12.38 -4.48 -18.15
CA LYS A 102 -12.20 -5.74 -17.42
C LYS A 102 -13.31 -6.73 -17.81
N PRO A 103 -13.01 -8.04 -17.84
CA PRO A 103 -14.03 -9.05 -18.08
C PRO A 103 -15.11 -8.94 -17.01
N GLN A 104 -16.37 -9.12 -17.41
CA GLN A 104 -17.46 -9.19 -16.44
C GLN A 104 -17.26 -10.40 -15.52
N PRO A 105 -17.48 -10.25 -14.21
CA PRO A 105 -17.43 -11.37 -13.30
C PRO A 105 -18.49 -12.41 -13.71
N THR A 106 -18.11 -13.68 -13.65
CA THR A 106 -19.01 -14.79 -13.97
C THR A 106 -19.87 -15.08 -12.74
N CYS A 107 -20.97 -14.34 -12.60
CA CYS A 107 -21.87 -14.47 -11.46
C CYS A 107 -22.97 -15.49 -11.73
N SER A 108 -23.31 -16.26 -10.70
CA SER A 108 -24.52 -17.09 -10.72
C SER A 108 -25.75 -16.21 -10.53
N PRO A 109 -26.86 -16.46 -11.25
CA PRO A 109 -28.08 -15.70 -11.06
C PRO A 109 -28.61 -15.89 -9.65
N ILE A 110 -28.70 -14.79 -8.89
CA ILE A 110 -29.22 -14.77 -7.53
C ILE A 110 -30.63 -14.16 -7.52
N ARG A 111 -31.48 -14.66 -6.63
CA ARG A 111 -32.81 -14.08 -6.33
C ARG A 111 -32.92 -13.88 -4.82
N CYS A 112 -32.91 -12.62 -4.41
CA CYS A 112 -33.06 -12.26 -3.01
C CYS A 112 -34.53 -11.96 -2.70
N LEU A 113 -34.98 -12.34 -1.50
CA LEU A 113 -36.34 -12.09 -1.01
C LEU A 113 -36.48 -10.73 -0.30
N MET A 114 -35.49 -9.85 -0.46
CA MET A 114 -35.38 -8.56 0.21
C MET A 114 -35.21 -7.44 -0.81
N TYR A 115 -35.70 -6.26 -0.44
CA TYR A 115 -35.50 -5.03 -1.18
C TYR A 115 -34.52 -4.14 -0.41
N CYS A 116 -33.53 -3.58 -1.13
CA CYS A 116 -32.54 -2.67 -0.58
C CYS A 116 -32.60 -1.35 -1.35
N GLU A 117 -32.71 -0.23 -0.64
CA GLU A 117 -32.81 1.11 -1.24
C GLU A 117 -31.52 1.50 -2.01
N HIS A 118 -30.36 1.07 -1.53
CA HIS A 118 -29.05 1.32 -2.14
C HIS A 118 -28.49 0.14 -2.94
N GLY A 119 -29.29 -0.90 -3.19
CA GLY A 119 -28.86 -2.11 -3.89
C GLY A 119 -28.22 -3.18 -2.99
N LEU A 120 -27.67 -4.21 -3.61
CA LEU A 120 -27.05 -5.36 -2.95
C LEU A 120 -25.53 -5.14 -2.77
N GLN A 121 -24.96 -5.73 -1.72
CA GLN A 121 -23.51 -5.86 -1.57
C GLN A 121 -22.97 -6.84 -2.61
N THR A 122 -21.69 -6.69 -2.93
CA THR A 122 -20.94 -7.60 -3.81
C THR A 122 -19.88 -8.37 -3.03
N ASP A 123 -19.59 -9.59 -3.46
CA ASP A 123 -18.47 -10.38 -2.94
C ASP A 123 -17.11 -9.90 -3.48
N SER A 124 -16.02 -10.58 -3.11
CA SER A 124 -14.66 -10.26 -3.59
C SER A 124 -14.48 -10.39 -5.10
N ASN A 125 -15.39 -11.09 -5.79
CA ASN A 125 -15.38 -11.25 -7.25
C ASN A 125 -16.29 -10.21 -7.93
N GLY A 126 -16.99 -9.36 -7.18
CA GLY A 126 -17.93 -8.38 -7.72
C GLY A 126 -19.32 -8.95 -8.02
N CYS A 127 -19.69 -10.09 -7.44
CA CYS A 127 -21.02 -10.69 -7.62
C CYS A 127 -21.97 -10.31 -6.49
N ASP A 128 -23.21 -9.96 -6.84
CA ASP A 128 -24.27 -9.62 -5.88
C ASP A 128 -24.52 -10.75 -4.87
N ILE A 129 -24.59 -10.38 -3.61
CA ILE A 129 -25.00 -11.26 -2.50
C ILE A 129 -26.28 -10.72 -1.85
N CYS A 130 -27.08 -11.58 -1.22
CA CYS A 130 -28.34 -11.18 -0.57
C CYS A 130 -28.12 -10.43 0.76
N GLN A 131 -27.47 -9.27 0.69
CA GLN A 131 -27.17 -8.37 1.78
C GLN A 131 -27.25 -6.92 1.25
N CYS A 132 -27.84 -5.99 1.99
CA CYS A 132 -27.94 -4.59 1.54
C CYS A 132 -26.62 -3.84 1.71
N ALA A 133 -26.28 -2.98 0.73
CA ALA A 133 -25.12 -2.10 0.75
C ALA A 133 -25.22 -0.99 1.82
#